data_AF-A0A2E9H4Z0-F1
#
_entry.id   AF-A0A2E9H4Z0-F1
#
_cell.length_a   1.000
_cell.length_b   1.000
_cell.length_c   1.000
_cell.angle_alpha   90.00
_cell.angle_beta   90.00
_cell.angle_gamma   90.00
#
_symmetry.space_group_name_H-M   'P 1'
#
loop_
_entity.id
_entity.type
_entity.pdbx_description
1 polymer ?
#
loop_
_entity_poly.entity_id
_entity_poly.type
_entity_poly.pdbx_seq_one_letter_code
_entity_poly.pdbx_strand_id
1 'polypeptide(L)'
;MSPFNRYIEKSRREQKLRRELSGYLANKLVGALGIKEGSELVPFIGLGTEKNNQEAVETWVYYVCSDMKLSFGDKHFNTLLCILEPVVDRLSTDLKLPITISKQADINS
;
A
#
# COMPACT_ATOMS: atom_id res chain seq x y z
N MET A 1 -27.04 -16.61 20.00
CA MET A 1 -25.61 -16.44 19.61
C MET A 1 -24.88 -15.67 20.71
N SER A 2 -23.78 -16.19 21.24
CA SER A 2 -23.03 -15.56 22.35
C SER A 2 -22.48 -14.17 21.94
N PRO A 3 -22.44 -13.18 22.85
CA PRO A 3 -21.77 -11.90 22.62
C PRO A 3 -20.32 -12.05 22.14
N PHE A 4 -19.60 -13.06 22.64
CA PHE A 4 -18.23 -13.36 22.23
C PHE A 4 -18.17 -13.77 20.74
N ASN A 5 -19.06 -14.67 20.30
CA ASN A 5 -19.10 -15.09 18.90
C ASN A 5 -19.44 -13.93 17.96
N ARG A 6 -20.36 -13.04 18.38
CA ARG A 6 -20.69 -11.83 17.62
C ARG A 6 -19.50 -10.88 17.50
N TYR A 7 -18.70 -10.73 18.56
CA TYR A 7 -17.48 -9.94 18.55
C TYR A 7 -16.45 -10.52 17.56
N ILE A 8 -16.20 -11.83 17.61
CA ILE A 8 -15.27 -12.51 16.69
C ILE A 8 -15.70 -12.34 15.23
N GLU A 9 -16.99 -12.52 14.93
CA GLU A 9 -17.51 -12.32 13.58
C GLU A 9 -17.34 -10.88 13.09
N LYS A 10 -17.63 -9.89 13.96
CA LYS A 10 -17.44 -8.47 13.63
C LYS A 10 -15.96 -8.17 13.35
N SER A 11 -15.06 -8.63 14.21
CA SER A 11 -13.61 -8.46 14.02
C SER A 11 -13.12 -9.06 12.70
N ARG A 12 -13.61 -10.24 12.32
CA ARG A 12 -13.27 -10.89 11.04
C ARG A 12 -13.75 -10.08 9.84
N ARG A 13 -14.98 -9.56 9.89
CA ARG A 13 -15.53 -8.71 8.82
C ARG A 13 -14.74 -7.42 8.66
N GLU A 14 -14.37 -6.79 9.77
CA GLU A 14 -13.55 -5.57 9.74
C GLU A 14 -12.16 -5.84 9.17
N GLN A 15 -11.51 -6.96 9.54
CA GLN A 15 -10.22 -7.34 8.97
C GLN A 15 -10.32 -7.60 7.46
N LYS A 16 -11.37 -8.31 7.01
CA LYS A 16 -11.62 -8.55 5.58
C LYS A 16 -11.80 -7.25 4.81
N LEU A 17 -12.62 -6.33 5.33
CA LEU A 17 -12.84 -5.03 4.71
C LEU A 17 -11.56 -4.20 4.63
N ARG A 18 -10.75 -4.19 5.70
CA ARG A 18 -9.45 -3.48 5.70
C ARG A 18 -8.50 -4.04 4.64
N ARG A 19 -8.49 -5.36 4.44
CA ARG A 19 -7.69 -6.01 3.40
C ARG A 19 -8.15 -5.64 1.99
N GLU A 20 -9.47 -5.69 1.74
CA GLU A 20 -10.03 -5.27 0.45
C GLU A 20 -9.70 -3.80 0.13
N LEU A 21 -9.83 -2.92 1.13
CA LEU A 21 -9.53 -1.50 0.98
C LEU A 21 -8.02 -1.21 0.86
N SER A 22 -7.15 -1.97 1.54
CA SER A 22 -5.70 -1.85 1.33
C SER A 22 -5.32 -2.25 -0.08
N GLY A 23 -5.93 -3.29 -0.64
CA GLY A 23 -5.72 -3.70 -2.03
C GLY A 23 -6.13 -2.61 -3.01
N TYR A 24 -7.28 -1.96 -2.78
CA TYR A 24 -7.73 -0.82 -3.59
C TYR A 24 -6.74 0.35 -3.57
N LEU A 25 -6.31 0.79 -2.38
CA LEU A 25 -5.34 1.89 -2.23
C LEU A 25 -3.98 1.53 -2.82
N ALA A 26 -3.52 0.29 -2.63
CA ALA A 26 -2.27 -0.20 -3.17
C ALA A 26 -2.25 -0.19 -4.70
N ASN A 27 -3.34 -0.63 -5.35
CA ASN A 27 -3.47 -0.53 -6.81
C ASN A 27 -3.33 0.91 -7.30
N LYS A 28 -4.00 1.87 -6.63
CA LYS A 28 -3.86 3.29 -6.96
C LYS A 28 -2.44 3.81 -6.78
N LEU A 29 -1.75 3.41 -5.71
CA LEU A 29 -0.36 3.80 -5.46
C LEU A 29 0.60 3.20 -6.50
N VAL A 30 0.43 1.92 -6.83
CA VAL A 30 1.21 1.24 -7.88
C VAL A 30 1.07 1.96 -9.21
N GLY A 31 -0.15 2.33 -9.60
CA GLY A 31 -0.41 3.13 -10.80
C GLY A 31 0.21 4.52 -10.73
N ALA A 32 0.02 5.24 -9.62
CA ALA A 32 0.53 6.61 -9.46
C ALA A 32 2.07 6.67 -9.47
N LEU A 33 2.73 5.69 -8.86
CA LEU A 33 4.19 5.62 -8.75
C LEU A 33 4.85 4.89 -9.94
N GLY A 34 4.06 4.41 -10.91
CA GLY A 34 4.56 3.63 -12.05
C GLY A 34 5.37 2.40 -11.62
N ILE A 35 4.97 1.77 -10.52
CA ILE A 35 5.57 0.52 -10.03
C ILE A 35 5.20 -0.59 -11.03
N LYS A 36 6.22 -1.23 -11.59
CA LYS A 36 6.01 -2.32 -12.54
C LYS A 36 5.72 -3.64 -11.84
N GLU A 37 5.17 -4.57 -12.60
CA GLU A 37 5.16 -5.98 -12.23
C GLU A 37 6.59 -6.47 -11.94
N GLY A 38 6.70 -7.41 -11.01
CA GLY A 38 7.98 -7.90 -10.50
C GLY A 38 7.92 -8.11 -8.99
N SER A 39 9.07 -8.31 -8.36
CA SER A 39 9.21 -8.56 -6.92
C SER A 39 10.32 -7.74 -6.26
N GLU A 40 10.82 -6.73 -6.95
CA GLU A 40 11.97 -5.91 -6.55
C GLU A 40 11.69 -5.08 -5.29
N LEU A 41 10.43 -4.73 -5.01
CA LEU A 41 10.03 -4.00 -3.80
C LEU A 41 9.86 -4.92 -2.58
N VAL A 42 9.62 -6.22 -2.80
CA VAL A 42 9.33 -7.19 -1.74
C VAL A 42 10.37 -7.15 -0.61
N PRO A 43 11.70 -7.12 -0.89
CA PRO A 43 12.71 -7.09 0.17
C PRO A 43 12.75 -5.79 0.98
N PHE A 44 12.14 -4.71 0.49
CA PHE A 44 12.27 -3.37 1.09
C PHE A 44 11.02 -2.93 1.85
N ILE A 45 9.83 -3.28 1.34
CA ILE A 45 8.55 -2.84 1.94
C ILE A 45 7.64 -4.01 2.32
N GLY A 46 7.94 -5.23 1.86
CA GLY A 46 7.20 -6.43 2.22
C GLY A 46 7.64 -7.00 3.57
N LEU A 47 6.89 -7.99 4.05
CA LEU A 47 7.19 -8.74 5.28
C LEU A 47 7.66 -10.18 5.01
N GLY A 48 7.97 -10.50 3.76
CA GLY A 48 8.55 -11.78 3.34
C GLY A 48 7.52 -12.86 2.98
N THR A 49 6.24 -12.48 2.84
CA THR A 49 5.16 -13.39 2.42
C THR A 49 4.62 -13.07 1.03
N GLU A 50 4.92 -11.87 0.54
CA GLU A 50 4.44 -11.29 -0.69
C GLU A 50 5.23 -11.82 -1.88
N LYS A 51 4.53 -12.12 -2.96
CA LYS A 51 5.11 -12.72 -4.17
C LYS A 51 5.53 -11.70 -5.21
N ASN A 52 4.99 -10.50 -5.13
CA ASN A 52 5.19 -9.44 -6.12
C ASN A 52 5.05 -8.04 -5.49
N ASN A 53 5.41 -7.03 -6.26
CA ASN A 53 5.39 -5.62 -5.86
C ASN A 53 3.98 -5.17 -5.43
N GLN A 54 2.92 -5.64 -6.12
CA GLN A 54 1.54 -5.30 -5.77
C GLN A 54 1.16 -5.82 -4.38
N GLU A 55 1.46 -7.08 -4.07
CA GLU A 55 1.23 -7.68 -2.75
C GLU A 55 2.05 -6.97 -1.67
N ALA A 56 3.30 -6.59 -1.97
CA ALA A 56 4.16 -5.85 -1.06
C ALA A 56 3.58 -4.47 -0.73
N VAL A 57 3.11 -3.72 -1.73
CA VAL A 57 2.45 -2.42 -1.52
C VAL A 57 1.14 -2.59 -0.75
N GLU A 58 0.34 -3.63 -1.03
CA GLU A 58 -0.88 -3.91 -0.25
C GLU A 58 -0.58 -4.15 1.23
N THR A 59 0.41 -5.00 1.53
CA THR A 59 0.80 -5.26 2.91
C THR A 59 1.34 -3.98 3.56
N TRP A 60 2.19 -3.22 2.86
CA TRP A 60 2.70 -1.94 3.34
C TRP A 60 1.56 -0.96 3.67
N VAL A 61 0.57 -0.78 2.78
CA VAL A 61 -0.60 0.07 3.02
C VAL A 61 -1.36 -0.39 4.26
N TYR A 62 -1.58 -1.69 4.40
CA TYR A 62 -2.29 -2.25 5.54
C TYR A 62 -1.59 -1.93 6.86
N TYR A 63 -0.26 -2.09 6.91
CA TYR A 63 0.53 -1.80 8.09
C TYR A 63 0.60 -0.32 8.40
N VAL A 64 0.91 0.52 7.41
CA VAL A 64 0.99 1.98 7.61
C VAL A 64 -0.35 2.55 8.06
N CYS A 65 -1.46 2.15 7.44
CA CYS A 65 -2.78 2.59 7.87
C CYS A 65 -3.12 2.13 9.29
N SER A 66 -2.75 0.91 9.65
CA SER A 66 -3.01 0.36 10.99
C SER A 66 -2.18 1.06 12.07
N ASP A 67 -0.88 1.25 11.84
CA ASP A 67 0.07 1.82 12.79
C ASP A 67 -0.18 3.32 12.99
N MET A 68 -0.36 4.06 11.88
CA MET A 68 -0.65 5.49 11.91
C MET A 68 -2.12 5.82 12.18
N LYS A 69 -2.97 4.81 12.37
CA LYS A 69 -4.44 4.95 12.57
C LYS A 69 -5.13 5.73 11.45
N LEU A 70 -4.67 5.58 10.21
CA LEU A 70 -5.30 6.16 9.04
C LEU A 70 -6.50 5.33 8.62
N SER A 71 -7.51 5.98 8.03
CA SER A 71 -8.57 5.22 7.36
C SER A 71 -8.05 4.61 6.06
N PHE A 72 -8.57 3.44 5.72
CA PHE A 72 -8.31 2.74 4.46
C PHE A 72 -9.12 3.34 3.29
N GLY A 73 -9.26 4.66 3.23
CA GLY A 73 -10.04 5.36 2.21
C GLY A 73 -9.24 6.48 1.57
N ASP A 74 -9.76 7.03 0.47
CA ASP A 74 -9.06 7.99 -0.39
C ASP A 74 -8.59 9.27 0.31
N LYS A 75 -9.20 9.64 1.45
CA LYS A 75 -8.81 10.84 2.19
C LYS A 75 -7.34 10.89 2.63
N HIS A 76 -6.67 9.72 2.71
CA HIS A 76 -5.25 9.63 3.07
C HIS A 76 -4.38 9.15 1.92
N PHE A 77 -4.91 9.07 0.70
CA PHE A 77 -4.13 8.63 -0.46
C PHE A 77 -2.88 9.48 -0.66
N ASN A 78 -2.99 10.81 -0.64
CA ASN A 78 -1.84 11.70 -0.77
C ASN A 78 -0.83 11.52 0.36
N THR A 79 -1.27 11.24 1.58
CA THR A 79 -0.37 10.93 2.70
C THR A 79 0.42 9.66 2.41
N LEU A 80 -0.24 8.59 1.95
CA LEU A 80 0.44 7.33 1.61
C LEU A 80 1.41 7.52 0.44
N LEU A 81 1.01 8.30 -0.57
CA LEU A 81 1.85 8.64 -1.73
C LEU A 81 3.13 9.35 -1.27
N CYS A 82 3.01 10.40 -0.45
CA CYS A 82 4.16 11.16 0.06
C CYS A 82 5.12 10.32 0.91
N ILE A 83 4.65 9.24 1.54
CA ILE A 83 5.52 8.34 2.33
C ILE A 83 6.22 7.34 1.40
N LEU A 84 5.50 6.76 0.43
CA LEU A 84 6.03 5.68 -0.41
C LEU A 84 6.89 6.18 -1.57
N GLU A 85 6.55 7.32 -2.17
CA GLU A 85 7.28 7.93 -3.30
C GLU A 85 8.79 8.05 -3.05
N PRO A 86 9.28 8.68 -1.96
CA PRO A 86 10.72 8.81 -1.73
C PRO A 86 11.43 7.46 -1.51
N VAL A 87 10.72 6.44 -1.01
CA VAL A 87 11.28 5.08 -0.89
C VAL A 87 11.47 4.48 -2.28
N VAL A 88 10.44 4.56 -3.12
CA VAL A 88 10.45 4.03 -4.47
C VAL A 88 11.45 4.76 -5.36
N ASP A 89 11.51 6.09 -5.27
CA ASP A 89 12.50 6.93 -5.94
C ASP A 89 13.91 6.46 -5.63
N ARG A 90 14.25 6.33 -4.35
CA ARG A 90 15.59 5.91 -3.93
C ARG A 90 15.95 4.51 -4.43
N LEU A 91 14.99 3.57 -4.39
CA LEU A 91 15.21 2.23 -4.90
C LEU A 91 15.40 2.21 -6.42
N SER A 92 14.69 3.07 -7.15
CA SER A 92 14.85 3.20 -8.60
C SER A 92 16.22 3.77 -8.99
N THR A 93 16.70 4.79 -8.26
CA THR A 93 17.97 5.48 -8.57
C THR A 93 19.19 4.70 -8.14
N ASP A 94 19.18 4.17 -6.92
CA ASP A 94 20.38 3.61 -6.28
C ASP A 94 20.62 2.17 -6.75
N LEU A 95 19.54 1.42 -7.02
CA LEU A 95 19.60 0.00 -7.39
C LEU A 95 19.32 -0.27 -8.87
N LYS A 96 19.02 0.78 -9.67
CA LYS A 96 18.65 0.68 -11.09
C LYS A 96 17.51 -0.31 -11.36
N LEU A 97 16.61 -0.46 -10.40
CA LEU A 97 15.43 -1.29 -10.58
C LEU A 97 14.53 -0.63 -11.63
N PRO A 98 13.82 -1.39 -12.47
CA PRO A 98 12.99 -0.86 -13.55
C PRO A 98 11.70 -0.18 -13.06
N ILE A 99 11.76 0.52 -11.93
CA ILE A 99 10.65 1.28 -11.36
C ILE A 99 10.68 2.67 -11.99
N THR A 100 9.60 3.07 -12.67
CA THR A 100 9.53 4.35 -13.37
C THR A 100 8.57 5.26 -12.61
N ILE A 101 9.08 6.21 -11.84
CA ILE A 101 8.24 7.22 -11.19
C ILE A 101 7.80 8.24 -12.25
N SER A 102 6.50 8.20 -12.56
CA SER A 102 5.84 9.27 -13.28
C SER A 102 5.72 10.46 -12.34
N LYS A 103 6.58 11.47 -12.50
CA LYS A 103 6.32 12.79 -11.90
C LYS A 103 4.97 13.27 -12.41
N GLN A 104 3.95 13.27 -11.56
CA GLN A 104 2.70 13.93 -11.90
C GLN A 104 3.03 15.41 -12.08
N ALA A 105 2.82 15.90 -13.30
CA ALA A 105 2.97 17.29 -13.68
C ALA A 105 2.23 18.21 -12.69
N ASP A 106 2.83 19.38 -12.47
CA ASP A 106 2.35 20.47 -11.63
C ASP A 106 0.82 20.58 -11.62
N ILE A 107 0.18 20.26 -10.49
CA ILE A 107 -1.18 20.69 -10.22
C ILE A 107 -1.09 22.15 -9.78
N ASN A 108 -1.01 23.04 -10.77
CA ASN A 108 -1.34 24.45 -10.66
C ASN A 108 -2.05 24.87 -11.95
N SER A 109 -3.38 24.76 -11.96
CA SER A 109 -4.29 25.56 -12.78
C SER A 109 -5.65 25.62 -12.10
#